data_AF-A0A9D5Z1T0-F1
#
_entry.id   AF-A0A9D5Z1T0-F1
#
_cell.length_a   1.000
_cell.length_b   1.000
_cell.length_c   1.000
_cell.angle_alpha   90.00
_cell.angle_beta   90.00
_cell.angle_gamma   90.00
#
_symmetry.space_group_name_H-M   'P 1'
#
loop_
_entity.id
_entity.type
_entity.pdbx_description
1 polymer ?
#
loop_
_entity_poly.entity_id
_entity_poly.type
_entity_poly.pdbx_seq_one_letter_code
_entity_poly.pdbx_strand_id
1 'polypeptide(L)'
;MTTPTQKQQLDAYWLPYTANRQFKAEPRIITSAQGCYLTDTDGRKVFDGLSGLWTCGLGHQQAKIVEAVKQQLQTLDFAPSFQFAHPSALLLIY
;
A
#
# COMPACT_ATOMS: atom_id res chain seq x y z
N MET A 1 -18.65 -5.23 17.65
CA MET A 1 -17.83 -4.92 18.85
C MET A 1 -16.38 -5.21 18.49
N THR A 2 -15.49 -4.23 18.53
CA THR A 2 -14.06 -4.42 18.27
C THR A 2 -13.44 -5.21 19.43
N THR A 3 -12.61 -6.21 19.14
CA THR A 3 -11.90 -6.95 20.19
C THR A 3 -10.92 -6.01 20.92
N PRO A 4 -10.59 -6.24 22.20
CA PRO A 4 -9.68 -5.37 22.96
C PRO A 4 -8.34 -5.12 22.24
N THR A 5 -7.83 -6.14 21.55
CA THR A 5 -6.63 -6.08 20.69
C THR A 5 -6.79 -5.08 19.54
N GLN A 6 -7.96 -5.04 18.91
CA GLN A 6 -8.24 -4.18 17.77
C GLN A 6 -8.32 -2.70 18.18
N LYS A 7 -8.87 -2.39 19.36
CA LYS A 7 -8.89 -1.02 19.88
C LYS A 7 -7.47 -0.52 20.18
N GLN A 8 -6.64 -1.34 20.83
CA GLN A 8 -5.24 -0.98 21.11
C GLN A 8 -4.44 -0.73 19.83
N GLN A 9 -4.67 -1.54 18.79
CA GLN A 9 -4.06 -1.35 17.47
C GLN A 9 -4.47 -0.04 16.82
N LEU A 10 -5.76 0.31 16.86
CA LEU A 10 -6.25 1.60 16.35
C LEU A 10 -5.67 2.78 17.15
N ASP A 11 -5.52 2.62 18.47
CA ASP A 11 -4.98 3.68 19.31
C ASP A 11 -3.49 3.94 19.10
N ALA A 12 -2.73 2.89 18.80
CA ALA A 12 -1.30 2.97 18.50
C ALA A 12 -0.99 3.65 17.14
N TYR A 13 -1.95 3.72 16.22
CA TYR A 13 -1.74 4.25 14.89
C TYR A 13 -2.27 5.69 14.74
N TRP A 14 -1.37 6.65 14.52
CA TRP A 14 -1.73 8.02 14.20
C TRP A 14 -1.81 8.21 12.69
N LEU A 15 -3.03 8.33 12.17
CA LEU A 15 -3.25 8.48 10.72
C LEU A 15 -2.84 9.88 10.23
N PRO A 16 -2.09 9.96 9.11
CA PRO A 16 -1.70 11.24 8.51
C PRO A 16 -2.92 11.98 7.95
N TYR A 17 -2.95 13.30 8.07
CA TYR A 17 -4.01 14.19 7.53
C TYR A 17 -5.45 13.72 7.80
N THR A 18 -5.70 13.12 8.97
CA THR A 18 -6.97 12.44 9.28
C THR A 18 -7.55 12.95 10.60
N ALA A 19 -8.87 13.12 10.65
CA ALA A 19 -9.62 13.29 11.88
C ALA A 19 -9.60 11.97 12.70
N ASN A 20 -8.52 11.74 13.43
CA ASN A 20 -8.23 10.45 14.07
C ASN A 20 -9.33 10.00 15.05
N ARG A 21 -9.95 10.91 15.80
CA ARG A 21 -11.08 10.58 16.69
C ARG A 21 -12.28 10.02 15.92
N GLN A 22 -12.62 10.61 14.77
CA GLN A 22 -13.72 10.14 13.93
C GLN A 22 -13.40 8.80 13.30
N PHE A 23 -12.19 8.63 12.76
CA PHE A 23 -11.75 7.36 12.19
C PHE A 23 -11.77 6.22 13.22
N LYS A 24 -11.28 6.46 14.44
CA LYS A 24 -11.26 5.43 15.50
C LYS A 24 -12.66 5.03 15.97
N ALA A 25 -13.65 5.93 15.88
CA ALA A 25 -15.04 5.62 16.20
C ALA A 25 -15.70 4.73 15.12
N GLU A 26 -15.40 5.00 13.84
CA GLU A 26 -15.93 4.25 12.69
C GLU A 26 -14.82 3.98 11.66
N PRO A 27 -13.99 2.95 11.90
CA PRO A 27 -12.81 2.70 11.09
C PRO A 27 -13.20 2.13 9.72
N ARG A 28 -12.65 2.73 8.65
CA ARG A 28 -12.76 2.23 7.29
C ARG A 28 -11.47 1.47 6.96
N ILE A 29 -11.52 0.14 7.03
CA ILE A 29 -10.35 -0.72 6.85
C ILE A 29 -10.42 -1.38 5.48
N ILE A 30 -9.39 -1.19 4.66
CA ILE A 30 -9.24 -1.83 3.34
C ILE A 30 -8.34 -3.06 3.49
N THR A 31 -8.74 -4.19 2.89
CA THR A 31 -8.07 -5.49 3.01
C THR A 31 -7.39 -5.93 1.71
N SER A 32 -7.89 -5.48 0.56
CA SER A 32 -7.28 -5.78 -0.75
C SER A 32 -7.64 -4.73 -1.79
N ALA A 33 -6.93 -4.73 -2.91
CA ALA A 33 -7.22 -3.88 -4.06
C ALA A 33 -6.82 -4.57 -5.36
N GLN A 34 -7.60 -4.36 -6.43
CA GLN A 34 -7.32 -4.88 -7.77
C GLN A 34 -7.92 -3.95 -8.83
N GLY A 35 -7.13 -3.57 -9.84
CA GLY A 35 -7.57 -2.59 -10.84
C GLY A 35 -7.95 -1.27 -10.18
N CYS A 36 -9.14 -0.74 -10.47
CA CYS A 36 -9.65 0.51 -9.90
C CYS A 36 -10.53 0.31 -8.65
N TYR A 37 -10.41 -0.83 -7.94
CA TYR A 37 -11.27 -1.13 -6.79
C TYR A 37 -10.47 -1.49 -5.54
N LEU A 38 -10.93 -0.96 -4.42
CA LEU A 38 -10.56 -1.37 -3.07
C LEU A 38 -11.63 -2.31 -2.51
N THR A 39 -11.26 -3.21 -1.61
CA THR A 39 -12.21 -4.09 -0.89
C THR A 39 -12.03 -3.87 0.62
N ASP A 40 -13.12 -3.59 1.33
CA ASP A 40 -13.08 -3.43 2.79
C ASP A 40 -13.16 -4.76 3.56
N THR A 41 -13.14 -4.70 4.89
CA THR A 41 -13.23 -5.88 5.77
C THR A 41 -14.56 -6.62 5.68
N ASP A 42 -15.62 -5.95 5.21
CA ASP A 42 -16.95 -6.54 5.03
C ASP A 42 -17.12 -7.10 3.61
N GLY A 43 -16.07 -7.05 2.78
CA GLY A 43 -16.06 -7.55 1.40
C GLY A 43 -16.67 -6.57 0.38
N ARG A 44 -17.04 -5.36 0.79
CA ARG A 44 -17.62 -4.37 -0.12
C ARG A 44 -16.53 -3.79 -1.02
N LYS A 45 -16.81 -3.77 -2.33
CA LYS A 45 -15.96 -3.10 -3.33
C LYS A 45 -16.24 -1.60 -3.36
N VAL A 46 -15.18 -0.82 -3.34
CA VAL A 46 -15.19 0.64 -3.41
C VAL A 46 -14.40 1.07 -4.63
N PHE A 47 -15.03 1.85 -5.51
CA PHE A 47 -14.32 2.40 -6.67
C PHE A 47 -13.28 3.43 -6.19
N ASP A 48 -12.05 3.27 -6.67
CA ASP A 48 -10.94 4.16 -6.39
C ASP A 48 -10.89 5.29 -7.43
N GLY A 49 -11.62 6.37 -7.14
CA GLY A 49 -11.66 7.54 -8.02
C GLY A 49 -10.42 8.43 -7.96
N LEU A 50 -9.45 8.14 -7.07
CA LEU A 50 -8.27 8.98 -6.86
C LEU A 50 -6.95 8.24 -7.14
N SER A 51 -7.02 7.00 -7.63
CA SER A 51 -5.84 6.14 -7.80
C SER A 51 -5.03 6.04 -6.49
N GLY A 52 -5.72 5.80 -5.39
CA GLY A 52 -5.22 5.80 -4.02
C GLY A 52 -5.05 7.23 -3.54
N LEU A 53 -3.83 7.76 -3.70
CA LEU A 53 -3.52 9.16 -3.51
C LEU A 53 -2.67 9.62 -4.70
N TRP A 54 -3.25 9.54 -5.90
CA TRP A 54 -2.60 9.92 -7.16
C TRP A 54 -1.40 9.04 -7.54
N THR A 55 -1.31 7.82 -7.00
CA THR A 55 -0.12 6.95 -7.13
C THR A 55 -0.36 5.71 -7.98
N CYS A 56 -1.59 5.19 -8.03
CA CYS A 56 -1.91 3.91 -8.64
C CYS A 56 -2.63 4.05 -10.00
N GLY A 57 -2.12 4.91 -10.90
CA GLY A 57 -2.78 5.23 -12.17
C GLY A 57 -2.93 4.04 -13.14
N LEU A 58 -2.06 3.03 -13.04
CA LEU A 58 -2.21 1.76 -13.78
C LEU A 58 -3.21 0.80 -13.11
N GLY A 59 -3.80 1.17 -11.98
CA GLY A 59 -4.59 0.30 -11.12
C GLY A 59 -3.75 -0.52 -10.13
N HIS A 60 -4.40 -1.04 -9.11
CA HIS A 60 -3.80 -1.85 -8.05
C HIS A 60 -3.48 -3.28 -8.52
N GLN A 61 -2.48 -3.89 -7.89
CA GLN A 61 -2.10 -5.30 -8.07
C GLN A 61 -1.72 -5.68 -9.51
N GLN A 62 -0.95 -4.82 -10.19
CA GLN A 62 -0.43 -5.10 -11.53
C GLN A 62 0.56 -6.28 -11.50
N ALA A 63 0.17 -7.41 -12.10
CA ALA A 63 0.93 -8.67 -12.02
C ALA A 63 2.40 -8.54 -12.45
N LYS A 64 2.68 -7.77 -13.51
CA LYS A 64 4.05 -7.51 -13.99
C LYS A 64 4.89 -6.77 -12.94
N ILE A 65 4.31 -5.78 -12.26
CA ILE A 65 5.00 -5.00 -11.23
C ILE A 65 5.23 -5.86 -9.99
N VAL A 66 4.22 -6.61 -9.56
CA VAL A 66 4.32 -7.52 -8.41
C VAL A 66 5.45 -8.54 -8.60
N GLU A 67 5.51 -9.17 -9.77
CA GLU A 67 6.55 -10.16 -10.06
C GLU A 67 7.95 -9.53 -10.13
N ALA A 68 8.09 -8.37 -10.78
CA ALA A 68 9.37 -7.65 -10.84
C ALA A 68 9.90 -7.25 -9.46
N VAL A 69 9.03 -6.72 -8.58
CA VAL A 69 9.40 -6.37 -7.19
C VAL A 69 9.80 -7.62 -6.41
N LYS A 70 9.04 -8.71 -6.51
CA LYS A 70 9.34 -9.97 -5.82
C LYS A 70 10.71 -10.52 -6.21
N GLN A 71 11.01 -10.57 -7.51
CA GLN A 71 12.30 -11.04 -8.03
C GLN A 71 13.46 -10.14 -7.55
N GLN A 72 13.28 -8.83 -7.60
CA GLN A 72 14.30 -7.89 -7.13
C GLN A 72 14.58 -8.05 -5.64
N LEU A 73 13.55 -8.17 -4.79
CA LEU A 73 13.72 -8.38 -3.34
C LEU A 73 14.40 -9.69 -2.99
N GLN A 74 14.21 -10.76 -3.78
CA GLN A 74 14.91 -12.03 -3.60
C GLN A 74 16.38 -11.96 -4.03
N THR A 75 16.74 -11.01 -4.89
CA THR A 75 18.08 -10.88 -5.45
C THR A 75 18.92 -9.86 -4.69
N LEU A 76 18.37 -8.66 -4.49
CA LEU A 76 19.02 -7.52 -3.84
C LEU A 76 17.93 -6.55 -3.38
N ASP A 77 17.65 -6.54 -2.08
CA ASP A 77 16.72 -5.62 -1.43
C ASP A 77 17.28 -4.21 -1.33
N PHE A 78 18.58 -4.09 -1.02
CA PHE A 78 19.27 -2.82 -0.91
C PHE A 78 20.78 -2.95 -1.18
N ALA A 79 21.34 -1.96 -1.89
CA ALA A 79 22.77 -1.71 -1.96
C ALA A 79 23.03 -0.21 -1.74
N PRO A 80 24.14 0.16 -1.08
CA PRO A 80 24.50 1.57 -0.93
C PRO A 80 24.72 2.21 -2.31
N SER A 81 24.17 3.40 -2.56
CA SER A 81 24.32 4.10 -3.85
C SER A 81 25.50 5.07 -3.89
N PHE A 82 26.32 5.11 -2.84
CA PHE A 82 27.54 5.90 -2.81
C PHE A 82 28.72 5.05 -3.29
N GLN A 83 29.20 5.35 -4.51
CA GLN A 83 30.29 4.62 -5.19
C GLN A 83 29.96 3.18 -5.65
N PHE A 84 28.71 2.73 -5.53
CA PHE A 84 28.23 1.46 -6.09
C PHE A 84 26.94 1.68 -6.90
N ALA A 85 26.65 0.76 -7.83
CA ALA A 85 25.42 0.75 -8.63
C ALA A 85 24.94 -0.69 -8.83
N HIS A 86 23.66 -0.86 -9.20
CA HIS A 86 23.08 -2.15 -9.59
C HIS A 86 22.39 -2.04 -10.96
N PRO A 87 22.29 -3.14 -11.73
CA PRO A 87 21.80 -3.11 -13.11
C PRO A 87 20.42 -2.44 -13.27
N SER A 88 19.47 -2.76 -12.37
CA SER A 88 18.11 -2.21 -12.42
C SER A 88 18.07 -0.68 -12.30
N ALA A 89 18.99 -0.05 -11.56
CA ALA A 89 19.07 1.40 -11.47
C ALA A 89 19.59 2.04 -12.77
N LEU A 90 20.53 1.39 -13.45
CA LEU A 90 21.09 1.90 -14.71
C LEU A 90 20.10 1.80 -15.87
N LEU A 91 19.23 0.78 -15.85
CA LEU A 91 18.22 0.55 -16.90
C LEU A 91 17.01 1.49 -16.82
N LEU A 92 16.74 2.09 -15.65
CA LEU A 92 15.55 2.93 -15.43
C LEU A 92 15.61 4.31 -16.14
N ILE A 93 16.76 4.66 -16.71
CA ILE A 93 17.03 5.98 -17.31
C ILE A 93 16.55 6.05 -18.79
N TYR A 94 16.06 4.94 -19.34
CA TYR A 94 15.48 4.82 -20.67
C TYR A 94 13.99 4.44 -20.59
#